data_AF-A0A1I2AM75-F1
#
_entry.id   AF-A0A1I2AM75-F1
#
_cell.length_a   1.000
_cell.length_b   1.000
_cell.length_c   1.000
_cell.angle_alpha   90.00
_cell.angle_beta   90.00
_cell.angle_gamma   90.00
#
_symmetry.space_group_name_H-M   'P 1'
#
loop_
_entity.id
_entity.type
_entity.pdbx_description
1 polymer ?
#
loop_
_entity_poly.entity_id
_entity_poly.type
_entity_poly.pdbx_seq_one_letter_code
_entity_poly.pdbx_strand_id
1 'polypeptide(L)'
;MDFEEYVNTIEETLCPLGNVQTKDINYGVQIILTDTAKKVTLNIYNGKKGIRLVWGGGDSELQTRAMDLVHQIHSGNTGLANRAAAVSRNENGTNSTKSPSADSISDVSKPWHINETEQIHMSSGQTRILLSDESGFSGIWMGSDESGKGDFFGPLVVASVCLDIAGGNTLVAAGVRDCKSMTDTRILTLRELIEETALAYTVLVMKPHVYNIRYGQVQQQGGNLNTLLALGHIAALKQTWQKYPQCRQALVDQFAKNDSIPEGVRAFAPEMKVWQRPRAEEDIAVAAASVLARAAFLQTIQDMGKEAGIGKIPKGGGEAATNAARRLVQKKGTEVLENFVKLHFANTQKI
;
A
#
# COMPACT_ATOMS: atom_id res chain seq x y z
N MET A 1 -17.14 -7.85 22.34
CA MET A 1 -16.10 -8.79 22.73
C MET A 1 -14.94 -7.97 23.24
N ASP A 2 -14.56 -8.20 24.49
CA ASP A 2 -13.38 -7.57 25.07
C ASP A 2 -12.10 -8.05 24.35
N PHE A 3 -11.00 -7.29 24.42
CA PHE A 3 -9.77 -7.65 23.70
C PHE A 3 -9.20 -8.99 24.18
N GLU A 4 -9.24 -9.24 25.49
CA GLU A 4 -8.78 -10.49 26.09
C GLU A 4 -9.70 -11.66 25.68
N GLU A 5 -11.02 -11.46 25.71
CA GLU A 5 -12.01 -12.43 25.25
C GLU A 5 -11.85 -12.78 23.75
N TYR A 6 -11.49 -11.79 22.93
CA TYR A 6 -11.24 -11.96 21.51
C TYR A 6 -9.95 -12.75 21.22
N VAL A 7 -8.90 -12.48 21.99
CA VAL A 7 -7.66 -13.27 21.92
C VAL A 7 -7.93 -14.72 22.32
N ASN A 8 -8.65 -14.96 23.43
CA ASN A 8 -9.01 -16.30 23.88
C ASN A 8 -9.84 -17.06 22.83
N THR A 9 -10.80 -16.38 22.19
CA THR A 9 -11.60 -16.98 21.10
C THR A 9 -10.72 -17.44 19.93
N ILE A 10 -9.71 -16.63 19.56
CA ILE A 10 -8.76 -17.01 18.50
C ILE A 10 -7.88 -18.18 18.93
N GLU A 11 -7.40 -18.20 20.18
CA GLU A 11 -6.61 -19.30 20.70
C GLU A 11 -7.37 -20.63 20.67
N GLU A 12 -8.61 -20.65 21.18
CA GLU A 12 -9.48 -21.83 21.16
C GLU A 12 -9.76 -22.30 19.73
N THR A 13 -9.97 -21.35 18.81
CA THR A 13 -10.23 -21.65 17.40
C THR A 13 -9.01 -22.27 16.70
N LEU A 14 -7.79 -21.89 17.09
CA LEU A 14 -6.55 -22.37 16.47
C LEU A 14 -6.00 -23.65 17.11
N CYS A 15 -6.44 -23.98 18.34
CA CYS A 15 -6.02 -25.18 19.08
C CYS A 15 -6.16 -26.51 18.29
N PRO A 16 -7.21 -26.72 17.46
CA PRO A 16 -7.33 -27.93 16.62
C PRO A 16 -6.26 -28.05 15.51
N LEU A 17 -5.57 -26.96 15.16
CA LEU A 17 -4.57 -26.96 14.09
C LEU A 17 -3.14 -27.27 14.57
N GLY A 18 -2.90 -27.31 15.88
CA GLY A 18 -1.58 -27.56 16.44
C GLY A 18 -1.38 -26.93 17.81
N ASN A 19 -0.14 -26.92 18.28
CA ASN A 19 0.21 -26.31 19.56
C ASN A 19 0.16 -24.78 19.46
N VAL A 20 -0.62 -24.15 20.32
CA VAL A 20 -0.80 -22.69 20.39
C VAL A 20 -0.04 -22.15 21.60
N GLN A 21 0.82 -21.16 21.38
CA GLN A 21 1.50 -20.42 22.45
C GLN A 21 1.22 -18.93 22.30
N THR A 22 1.04 -18.25 23.42
CA THR A 22 0.71 -16.83 23.43
C THR A 22 1.78 -16.03 24.14
N LYS A 23 2.09 -14.85 23.61
CA LYS A 23 3.09 -13.94 24.14
C LYS A 23 2.65 -12.50 24.02
N ASP A 24 2.77 -11.74 25.10
CA ASP A 24 2.55 -10.30 25.07
C ASP A 24 3.59 -9.58 24.20
N ILE A 25 3.10 -8.63 23.40
CA ILE A 25 3.93 -7.76 22.57
C ILE A 25 3.51 -6.31 22.78
N ASN A 26 4.35 -5.37 22.33
CA ASN A 26 4.00 -3.95 22.42
C ASN A 26 2.67 -3.68 21.70
N TYR A 27 1.68 -3.23 22.48
CA TYR A 27 0.34 -2.86 22.01
C TYR A 27 -0.48 -4.04 21.44
N GLY A 28 -0.24 -5.27 21.90
CA GLY A 28 -1.00 -6.42 21.44
C GLY A 28 -0.52 -7.76 21.99
N VAL A 29 -0.98 -8.84 21.35
CA VAL A 29 -0.65 -10.22 21.68
C VAL A 29 -0.16 -10.94 20.43
N GLN A 30 0.89 -11.75 20.55
CA GLN A 30 1.35 -12.67 19.51
C GLN A 30 0.93 -14.09 19.84
N ILE A 31 0.20 -14.71 18.92
CA ILE A 31 -0.12 -16.14 18.92
C ILE A 31 0.89 -16.86 18.01
N ILE A 32 1.43 -17.96 18.49
CA ILE A 32 2.39 -18.81 17.81
C ILE A 32 1.76 -20.20 17.66
N LEU A 33 1.38 -20.56 16.44
CA LEU A 33 0.83 -21.86 16.09
C LEU A 33 1.95 -22.74 15.54
N THR A 34 2.18 -23.90 16.17
CA THR A 34 3.18 -24.88 15.73
C THR A 34 2.53 -26.23 15.48
N ASP A 35 2.68 -26.73 14.26
CA ASP A 35 2.40 -28.12 13.91
C ASP A 35 3.73 -28.87 13.71
N THR A 36 3.69 -30.20 13.62
CA THR A 36 4.79 -31.17 13.51
C THR A 36 5.99 -30.77 12.65
N ALA A 37 5.84 -29.88 11.67
CA ALA A 37 6.96 -29.37 10.85
C ALA A 37 6.96 -27.85 10.58
N LYS A 38 5.95 -27.09 11.05
CA LYS A 38 5.74 -25.70 10.60
C LYS A 38 5.31 -24.79 11.75
N LYS A 39 5.77 -23.54 11.68
CA LYS A 39 5.47 -22.48 12.64
C LYS A 39 4.82 -21.30 11.92
N VAL A 40 3.66 -20.89 12.41
CA VAL A 40 2.90 -19.72 11.99
C VAL A 40 2.78 -18.78 13.18
N THR A 41 2.86 -17.47 12.92
CA THR A 41 2.67 -16.44 13.95
C THR A 41 1.56 -15.50 13.54
N LEU A 42 0.70 -15.13 14.48
CA LEU A 42 -0.36 -14.15 14.32
C LEU A 42 -0.18 -13.06 15.38
N ASN A 43 0.12 -11.84 14.96
CA ASN A 43 0.15 -10.68 15.85
C ASN A 43 -1.21 -9.98 15.83
N ILE A 44 -1.80 -9.78 17.00
CA ILE A 44 -3.09 -9.16 17.23
C ILE A 44 -2.85 -7.85 17.97
N TYR A 45 -3.00 -6.72 17.29
CA TYR A 45 -2.80 -5.40 17.88
C TYR A 45 -4.12 -4.76 18.28
N ASN A 46 -4.15 -4.14 19.47
CA ASN A 46 -5.29 -3.37 19.95
C ASN A 46 -5.02 -1.87 19.77
N GLY A 47 -5.31 -1.34 18.59
CA GLY A 47 -5.04 0.05 18.24
C GLY A 47 -6.25 0.96 18.41
N LYS A 48 -6.04 2.29 18.41
CA LYS A 48 -7.12 3.30 18.42
C LYS A 48 -8.14 3.17 17.28
N LYS A 49 -7.80 2.46 16.20
CA LYS A 49 -8.66 2.21 15.02
C LYS A 49 -9.30 0.81 15.03
N GLY A 50 -9.20 0.07 16.14
CA GLY A 50 -9.68 -1.30 16.27
C GLY A 50 -8.59 -2.35 16.20
N ILE A 51 -9.01 -3.62 16.16
CA ILE A 51 -8.13 -4.78 16.16
C ILE A 51 -7.49 -4.95 14.78
N ARG A 52 -6.17 -5.18 14.76
CA ARG A 52 -5.40 -5.46 13.54
C ARG A 52 -4.69 -6.80 13.67
N LEU A 53 -4.89 -7.66 12.67
CA LEU A 53 -4.23 -8.95 12.55
C LEU A 53 -3.07 -8.88 11.56
N VAL A 54 -1.92 -9.44 11.93
CA VAL A 54 -0.73 -9.53 11.06
C VAL A 54 -0.17 -10.94 11.15
N TRP A 55 -0.25 -11.67 10.03
CA TRP A 55 0.28 -13.03 9.92
C TRP A 55 1.76 -13.02 9.53
N GLY A 56 2.52 -13.94 10.10
CA GLY A 56 3.93 -14.20 9.80
C GLY A 56 4.22 -15.70 9.78
N GLY A 57 5.32 -16.08 9.16
CA GLY A 57 5.59 -17.45 8.73
C GLY A 57 5.50 -17.55 7.20
N GLY A 58 6.24 -18.50 6.62
CA GLY A 58 6.19 -18.73 5.18
C GLY A 58 4.84 -19.28 4.74
N ASP A 59 4.47 -19.00 3.49
CA ASP A 59 3.21 -19.46 2.90
C ASP A 59 3.10 -20.99 3.04
N SER A 60 2.02 -21.43 3.68
CA SER A 60 1.82 -22.83 4.01
C SER A 60 0.34 -23.16 4.19
N GLU A 61 0.01 -24.43 3.97
CA GLU A 61 -1.32 -24.97 4.23
C GLU A 61 -1.79 -24.72 5.67
N LEU A 62 -0.88 -24.78 6.64
CA LEU A 62 -1.16 -24.45 8.05
C LEU A 62 -1.58 -22.98 8.20
N GLN A 63 -0.88 -22.05 7.53
CA GLN A 63 -1.22 -20.63 7.57
C GLN A 63 -2.56 -20.35 6.89
N THR A 64 -2.83 -21.00 5.74
CA THR A 64 -4.09 -20.86 5.02
C THR A 64 -5.27 -21.33 5.88
N ARG A 65 -5.18 -22.53 6.45
CA ARG A 65 -6.21 -23.09 7.34
C ARG A 65 -6.43 -22.22 8.59
N ALA A 66 -5.36 -21.69 9.17
CA ALA A 66 -5.45 -20.80 10.33
C ALA A 66 -6.13 -19.46 9.96
N MET A 67 -5.82 -18.90 8.79
CA MET A 67 -6.47 -17.69 8.28
C MET A 67 -7.97 -17.90 8.08
N ASP A 68 -8.37 -18.99 7.43
CA ASP A 68 -9.77 -19.30 7.16
C ASP A 68 -10.61 -19.38 8.44
N LEU A 69 -10.11 -20.07 9.47
CA LEU A 69 -10.78 -20.16 10.76
C LEU A 69 -10.92 -18.79 11.45
N VAL A 70 -9.87 -17.97 11.45
CA VAL A 70 -9.92 -16.63 12.05
C VAL A 70 -10.82 -15.67 11.26
N HIS A 71 -10.94 -15.84 9.94
CA HIS A 71 -11.88 -15.09 9.11
C HIS A 71 -13.35 -15.44 9.40
N GLN A 72 -13.64 -16.69 9.77
CA GLN A 72 -14.99 -17.10 10.18
C GLN A 72 -15.44 -16.41 11.47
N ILE A 73 -14.53 -16.15 12.41
CA ILE A 73 -14.82 -15.37 13.63
C ILE A 73 -15.30 -13.95 13.28
N HIS A 74 -14.70 -13.31 12.27
CA HIS A 74 -15.09 -11.96 11.82
C HIS A 74 -16.44 -11.97 11.10
N SER A 75 -16.67 -12.98 10.27
CA SER A 75 -17.88 -13.11 9.46
C SER A 75 -19.11 -13.46 10.31
N GLY A 76 -18.91 -14.17 11.43
CA GLY A 76 -19.95 -14.46 12.42
C GLY A 76 -20.43 -13.22 13.21
N ASN A 77 -19.60 -12.18 13.33
CA ASN A 77 -19.93 -10.97 14.09
C ASN A 77 -20.80 -9.98 13.29
N THR A 78 -20.83 -10.09 11.95
CA THR A 78 -21.77 -9.38 11.07
C THR A 78 -23.14 -10.07 10.94
N GLY A 79 -23.30 -11.31 11.39
CA GLY A 79 -24.53 -12.10 11.27
C GLY A 79 -25.53 -11.96 12.43
N LEU A 80 -25.11 -11.41 13.58
CA LEU A 80 -25.97 -11.24 14.76
C LEU A 80 -26.84 -9.97 14.71
N ALA A 81 -26.45 -8.96 13.91
CA ALA A 81 -27.25 -7.74 13.71
C ALA A 81 -28.46 -7.95 12.77
N ASN A 82 -28.40 -8.93 11.87
CA ASN A 82 -29.49 -9.21 10.91
C ASN A 82 -30.41 -10.37 11.29
N ARG A 83 -30.13 -11.08 12.40
CA ARG A 83 -31.03 -12.14 12.93
C ARG A 83 -32.05 -11.64 13.96
N ALA A 84 -31.86 -10.44 14.53
CA ALA A 84 -32.83 -9.84 15.45
C ALA A 84 -34.02 -9.14 14.75
N ALA A 85 -33.94 -8.91 13.43
CA ALA A 85 -35.01 -8.25 12.66
C ALA A 85 -35.94 -9.21 11.88
N ALA A 86 -35.67 -10.52 11.89
CA ALA A 86 -36.42 -11.51 11.10
C ALA A 86 -37.18 -12.57 11.95
N VAL A 87 -37.14 -12.47 13.28
CA VAL A 87 -37.91 -13.35 14.19
C VAL A 87 -39.07 -12.57 14.80
N SER A 88 -39.95 -12.07 13.95
CA SER A 88 -41.33 -11.73 14.34
C SER A 88 -42.23 -11.75 13.11
N ARG A 89 -42.42 -12.93 12.51
CA ARG A 89 -43.66 -13.28 11.79
C ARG A 89 -43.65 -14.75 11.39
N ASN A 90 -44.72 -15.41 11.84
CA ASN A 90 -45.33 -16.63 11.33
C ASN A 90 -44.72 -17.98 11.73
N GLU A 91 -45.23 -18.45 12.86
CA GLU A 91 -45.70 -19.83 13.04
C GLU A 91 -46.64 -20.26 11.91
N ASN A 92 -46.41 -21.45 11.34
CA ASN A 92 -47.38 -22.55 11.22
C ASN A 92 -46.92 -23.57 10.16
N GLY A 93 -47.04 -24.87 10.48
CA GLY A 93 -47.25 -25.90 9.47
C GLY A 93 -46.25 -27.06 9.41
N THR A 94 -46.33 -27.95 10.40
CA THR A 94 -46.39 -29.43 10.28
C THR A 94 -45.78 -30.20 9.09
N ASN A 95 -44.95 -31.18 9.48
CA ASN A 95 -44.92 -32.61 9.08
C ASN A 95 -44.30 -33.13 7.76
N SER A 96 -43.31 -34.01 7.99
CA SER A 96 -43.22 -35.41 7.52
C SER A 96 -42.25 -35.79 6.38
N THR A 97 -41.21 -36.52 6.80
CA THR A 97 -40.70 -37.83 6.30
C THR A 97 -40.55 -38.09 4.80
N LYS A 98 -39.31 -38.41 4.37
CA LYS A 98 -38.85 -39.68 3.74
C LYS A 98 -37.74 -39.44 2.69
N SER A 99 -36.57 -40.04 2.90
CA SER A 99 -35.68 -40.58 1.86
C SER A 99 -36.27 -41.94 1.37
N PRO A 100 -35.84 -42.61 0.26
CA PRO A 100 -34.48 -42.61 -0.30
C PRO A 100 -34.31 -42.80 -1.85
N SER A 101 -33.03 -42.79 -2.26
CA SER A 101 -32.35 -43.61 -3.29
C SER A 101 -32.65 -43.51 -4.80
N ALA A 102 -31.55 -43.19 -5.51
CA ALA A 102 -30.88 -43.94 -6.59
C ALA A 102 -31.38 -43.95 -8.05
N ASP A 103 -30.37 -43.80 -8.91
CA ASP A 103 -30.16 -44.33 -10.26
C ASP A 103 -30.60 -43.56 -11.52
N SER A 104 -29.56 -43.37 -12.34
CA SER A 104 -29.48 -43.61 -13.79
C SER A 104 -29.23 -42.43 -14.71
N ILE A 105 -28.27 -42.70 -15.59
CA ILE A 105 -27.64 -41.88 -16.63
C ILE A 105 -28.52 -41.90 -17.88
N SER A 106 -28.68 -40.74 -18.50
CA SER A 106 -28.60 -40.47 -19.96
C SER A 106 -29.58 -39.36 -20.35
N ASP A 107 -29.08 -38.23 -20.84
CA ASP A 107 -29.49 -37.71 -22.15
C ASP A 107 -28.57 -36.57 -22.61
N VAL A 108 -28.22 -36.62 -23.89
CA VAL A 108 -27.41 -35.65 -24.61
C VAL A 108 -28.36 -34.75 -25.37
N SER A 109 -28.38 -33.45 -25.04
CA SER A 109 -28.55 -32.31 -25.96
C SER A 109 -29.18 -31.11 -25.25
N LYS A 110 -28.42 -30.01 -25.16
CA LYS A 110 -28.93 -28.62 -25.25
C LYS A 110 -27.77 -27.62 -25.31
N PRO A 111 -27.98 -26.45 -25.95
CA PRO A 111 -26.91 -25.56 -26.40
C PRO A 111 -26.26 -24.79 -25.25
N TRP A 112 -24.99 -24.43 -25.43
CA TRP A 112 -24.22 -23.62 -24.50
C TRP A 112 -24.85 -22.23 -24.34
N HIS A 113 -25.55 -22.02 -23.22
CA HIS A 113 -25.81 -20.69 -22.68
C HIS A 113 -24.57 -20.24 -21.90
N ILE A 114 -23.96 -19.15 -22.34
CA ILE A 114 -22.95 -18.42 -21.58
C ILE A 114 -23.71 -17.65 -20.50
N ASN A 115 -23.61 -18.09 -19.24
CA ASN A 115 -24.08 -17.31 -18.10
C ASN A 115 -23.02 -16.27 -17.77
N GLU A 116 -23.30 -15.01 -18.12
CA GLU A 116 -22.75 -13.83 -17.46
C GLU A 116 -23.12 -13.89 -15.97
N THR A 117 -22.15 -14.17 -15.10
CA THR A 117 -21.94 -13.66 -13.73
C THR A 117 -21.14 -14.66 -12.88
N GLU A 118 -19.85 -14.81 -13.19
CA GLU A 118 -18.87 -15.16 -12.15
C GLU A 118 -18.25 -13.86 -11.65
N GLN A 119 -18.85 -13.30 -10.60
CA GLN A 119 -18.15 -12.30 -9.78
C GLN A 119 -17.01 -13.03 -9.05
N ILE A 120 -15.82 -13.00 -9.66
CA ILE A 120 -14.56 -13.39 -9.04
C ILE A 120 -14.39 -12.52 -7.79
N HIS A 121 -14.44 -13.14 -6.62
CA HIS A 121 -14.18 -12.48 -5.34
C HIS A 121 -12.69 -12.08 -5.31
N MET A 122 -12.38 -10.83 -5.68
CA MET A 122 -11.01 -10.32 -5.75
C MET A 122 -10.45 -10.06 -4.36
N SER A 123 -9.25 -10.57 -4.10
CA SER A 123 -8.51 -10.39 -2.85
C SER A 123 -8.02 -8.93 -2.69
N SER A 124 -7.96 -8.47 -1.45
CA SER A 124 -7.75 -7.07 -1.04
C SER A 124 -6.32 -6.53 -1.21
N GLY A 125 -5.59 -6.93 -2.25
CA GLY A 125 -4.20 -6.49 -2.46
C GLY A 125 -3.71 -6.48 -3.91
N GLN A 126 -4.61 -6.62 -4.88
CA GLN A 126 -4.26 -6.62 -6.31
C GLN A 126 -4.50 -5.24 -6.90
N THR A 127 -3.51 -4.72 -7.63
CA THR A 127 -3.64 -3.48 -8.38
C THR A 127 -4.58 -3.66 -9.57
N ARG A 128 -5.26 -2.59 -9.95
CA ARG A 128 -6.16 -2.55 -11.10
C ARG A 128 -6.11 -1.21 -11.80
N ILE A 129 -6.82 -1.08 -12.91
CA ILE A 129 -7.07 0.23 -13.53
C ILE A 129 -8.25 0.84 -12.78
N LEU A 130 -8.00 1.67 -11.76
CA LEU A 130 -9.06 2.16 -10.86
C LEU A 130 -10.02 3.11 -11.57
N LEU A 131 -9.52 3.84 -12.57
CA LEU A 131 -10.31 4.80 -13.34
C LEU A 131 -11.18 4.13 -14.41
N SER A 132 -11.13 2.80 -14.61
CA SER A 132 -11.93 2.10 -15.62
C SER A 132 -13.44 2.31 -15.45
N ASP A 133 -13.87 2.47 -14.20
CA ASP A 133 -15.27 2.59 -13.82
C ASP A 133 -15.75 4.06 -13.84
N GLU A 134 -14.84 5.01 -14.10
CA GLU A 134 -15.17 6.43 -14.11
C GLU A 134 -15.78 6.88 -15.44
N SER A 135 -16.88 7.63 -15.35
CA SER A 135 -17.48 8.25 -16.53
C SER A 135 -16.47 9.15 -17.27
N GLY A 136 -16.34 8.90 -18.58
CA GLY A 136 -15.42 9.64 -19.45
C GLY A 136 -13.96 9.17 -19.38
N PHE A 137 -13.65 8.01 -18.79
CA PHE A 137 -12.32 7.41 -18.87
C PHE A 137 -11.88 7.19 -20.33
N SER A 138 -10.77 7.79 -20.73
CA SER A 138 -10.29 7.76 -22.13
C SER A 138 -9.35 6.61 -22.41
N GLY A 139 -9.06 5.76 -21.41
CA GLY A 139 -8.09 4.67 -21.53
C GLY A 139 -6.63 5.09 -21.41
N ILE A 140 -6.35 6.38 -21.16
CA ILE A 140 -5.00 6.90 -20.94
C ILE A 140 -5.02 7.79 -19.70
N TRP A 141 -4.16 7.49 -18.73
CA TRP A 141 -4.12 8.24 -17.47
C TRP A 141 -2.72 8.25 -16.86
N MET A 142 -2.51 9.22 -15.97
CA MET A 142 -1.32 9.33 -15.15
C MET A 142 -1.59 8.92 -13.70
N GLY A 143 -0.60 8.30 -13.07
CA GLY A 143 -0.50 8.16 -11.62
C GLY A 143 0.67 8.98 -11.09
N SER A 144 0.63 9.38 -9.82
CA SER A 144 1.81 9.91 -9.12
C SER A 144 1.85 9.48 -7.66
N ASP A 145 3.06 9.24 -7.15
CA ASP A 145 3.34 8.84 -5.77
C ASP A 145 4.73 9.31 -5.34
N GLU A 146 5.01 9.30 -4.03
CA GLU A 146 6.28 9.71 -3.45
C GLU A 146 7.01 8.64 -2.62
N SER A 147 8.32 8.84 -2.43
CA SER A 147 9.12 8.06 -1.49
C SER A 147 10.09 8.94 -0.71
N GLY A 148 10.41 8.55 0.52
CA GLY A 148 11.38 9.26 1.36
C GLY A 148 10.81 10.37 2.25
N LYS A 149 9.48 10.59 2.27
CA LYS A 149 8.81 11.59 3.12
C LYS A 149 9.14 11.42 4.60
N GLY A 150 9.13 10.17 5.10
CA GLY A 150 9.34 9.84 6.52
C GLY A 150 10.78 9.50 6.90
N ASP A 151 11.72 9.61 5.96
CA ASP A 151 13.12 9.24 6.18
C ASP A 151 13.93 10.48 6.57
N PHE A 152 14.60 10.41 7.73
CA PHE A 152 15.42 11.54 8.22
C PHE A 152 16.61 11.81 7.30
N PHE A 153 17.29 10.73 6.88
CA PHE A 153 18.30 10.78 5.83
C PHE A 153 17.69 10.66 4.44
N GLY A 154 18.43 11.15 3.45
CA GLY A 154 18.12 10.85 2.06
C GLY A 154 17.09 11.79 1.42
N PRO A 155 16.82 11.58 0.13
CA PRO A 155 16.00 12.51 -0.65
C PRO A 155 14.51 12.42 -0.28
N LEU A 156 13.75 13.39 -0.77
CA LEU A 156 12.34 13.20 -1.12
C LEU A 156 12.28 12.94 -2.63
N VAL A 157 11.61 11.88 -3.05
CA VAL A 157 11.44 11.52 -4.46
C VAL A 157 9.96 11.53 -4.81
N VAL A 158 9.59 12.17 -5.91
CA VAL A 158 8.23 12.12 -6.45
C VAL A 158 8.29 11.62 -7.88
N ALA A 159 7.43 10.68 -8.23
CA ALA A 159 7.35 10.15 -9.59
C ALA A 159 5.94 10.28 -10.16
N SER A 160 5.86 10.29 -11.49
CA SER A 160 4.59 10.18 -12.21
C SER A 160 4.77 9.30 -13.43
N VAL A 161 3.77 8.45 -13.70
CA VAL A 161 3.76 7.47 -14.80
C VAL A 161 2.46 7.62 -15.58
N CYS A 162 2.55 7.69 -16.91
CA CYS A 162 1.44 7.70 -17.84
C CYS A 162 1.31 6.33 -18.51
N LEU A 163 0.11 5.74 -18.47
CA LEU A 163 -0.20 4.44 -19.05
C LEU A 163 -1.42 4.54 -19.96
N ASP A 164 -1.47 3.65 -20.96
CA ASP A 164 -2.72 3.24 -21.58
C ASP A 164 -3.25 1.93 -20.95
N ILE A 165 -4.40 1.47 -21.40
CA ILE A 165 -5.02 0.22 -20.93
C ILE A 165 -4.08 -0.98 -21.14
N ALA A 166 -3.39 -1.05 -22.28
CA ALA A 166 -2.50 -2.16 -22.61
C ALA A 166 -1.31 -2.22 -21.64
N GLY A 167 -0.62 -1.10 -21.44
CA GLY A 167 0.47 -0.99 -20.49
C GLY A 167 0.00 -1.21 -19.04
N GLY A 168 -1.17 -0.68 -18.67
CA GLY A 168 -1.80 -0.96 -17.38
C GLY A 168 -1.97 -2.46 -17.13
N ASN A 169 -2.56 -3.18 -18.09
CA ASN A 169 -2.76 -4.63 -17.97
C ASN A 169 -1.45 -5.41 -17.90
N THR A 170 -0.44 -5.03 -18.69
CA THR A 170 0.91 -5.63 -18.62
C THR A 170 1.50 -5.51 -17.22
N LEU A 171 1.42 -4.32 -16.61
CA LEU A 171 1.98 -4.08 -15.28
C LEU A 171 1.18 -4.78 -14.17
N VAL A 172 -0.16 -4.87 -14.30
CA VAL A 172 -1.00 -5.67 -13.38
C VAL A 172 -0.58 -7.15 -13.45
N ALA A 173 -0.43 -7.71 -14.65
CA ALA A 173 -0.03 -9.10 -14.85
C ALA A 173 1.38 -9.39 -14.31
N ALA A 174 2.28 -8.40 -14.39
CA ALA A 174 3.62 -8.48 -13.81
C ALA A 174 3.65 -8.36 -12.27
N GLY A 175 2.51 -8.08 -11.63
CA GLY A 175 2.38 -7.97 -10.18
C GLY A 175 2.97 -6.67 -9.60
N VAL A 176 2.96 -5.58 -10.37
CA VAL A 176 3.28 -4.25 -9.84
C VAL A 176 2.25 -3.86 -8.79
N ARG A 177 2.69 -3.53 -7.58
CA ARG A 177 1.87 -3.14 -6.43
C ARG A 177 2.68 -2.22 -5.52
N ASP A 178 2.06 -1.72 -4.45
CA ASP A 178 2.76 -0.93 -3.43
C ASP A 178 4.07 -1.62 -2.98
N CYS A 179 5.16 -0.89 -3.11
CA CYS A 179 6.52 -1.38 -3.00
C CYS A 179 7.03 -1.49 -1.55
N LYS A 180 6.23 -1.08 -0.55
CA LYS A 180 6.63 -1.02 0.87
C LYS A 180 7.14 -2.35 1.45
N SER A 181 6.73 -3.49 0.89
CA SER A 181 7.13 -4.84 1.31
C SER A 181 8.05 -5.57 0.31
N MET A 182 8.45 -4.93 -0.79
CA MET A 182 9.27 -5.56 -1.83
C MET A 182 10.77 -5.52 -1.50
N THR A 183 11.51 -6.52 -2.01
CA THR A 183 12.97 -6.50 -1.96
C THR A 183 13.55 -5.48 -2.94
N ASP A 184 14.72 -4.94 -2.61
CA ASP A 184 15.42 -3.96 -3.47
C ASP A 184 15.64 -4.53 -4.89
N THR A 185 15.99 -5.80 -5.03
CA THR A 185 16.14 -6.49 -6.33
C THR A 185 14.84 -6.49 -7.13
N ARG A 186 13.71 -6.81 -6.50
CA ARG A 186 12.41 -6.84 -7.18
C ARG A 186 11.98 -5.44 -7.63
N ILE A 187 12.28 -4.42 -6.82
CA ILE A 187 12.00 -3.02 -7.16
C ILE A 187 12.77 -2.59 -8.42
N LEU A 188 14.04 -2.99 -8.56
CA LEU A 188 14.85 -2.67 -9.74
C LEU A 188 14.33 -3.37 -11.01
N THR A 189 13.98 -4.66 -10.93
CA THR A 189 13.38 -5.37 -12.07
C THR A 189 12.04 -4.77 -12.48
N LEU A 190 11.18 -4.41 -11.52
CA LEU A 190 9.90 -3.78 -11.84
C LEU A 190 10.08 -2.37 -12.40
N ARG A 191 11.09 -1.64 -11.94
CA ARG A 191 11.42 -0.32 -12.50
C ARG A 191 11.70 -0.41 -14.00
N GLU A 192 12.56 -1.32 -14.44
CA GLU A 192 12.90 -1.49 -15.86
C GLU A 192 11.65 -1.76 -16.69
N LEU A 193 10.83 -2.71 -16.24
CA LEU A 193 9.56 -3.04 -16.90
C LEU A 193 8.61 -1.83 -16.99
N ILE A 194 8.50 -1.03 -15.92
CA ILE A 194 7.65 0.17 -15.90
C ILE A 194 8.16 1.21 -16.89
N GLU A 195 9.48 1.45 -16.92
CA GLU A 195 10.10 2.42 -17.83
C GLU A 195 9.92 2.01 -19.31
N GLU A 196 9.94 0.71 -19.61
CA GLU A 196 9.67 0.16 -20.96
C GLU A 196 8.19 0.20 -21.35
N THR A 197 7.29 0.01 -20.37
CA THR A 197 5.84 -0.09 -20.62
C THR A 197 5.15 1.28 -20.66
N ALA A 198 5.68 2.27 -19.94
CA ALA A 198 5.04 3.58 -19.80
C ALA A 198 5.04 4.39 -21.09
N LEU A 199 3.92 5.05 -21.40
CA LEU A 199 3.85 6.04 -22.48
C LEU A 199 4.75 7.25 -22.18
N ALA A 200 4.82 7.63 -20.91
CA ALA A 200 5.74 8.63 -20.40
C ALA A 200 5.90 8.46 -18.88
N TYR A 201 7.04 8.87 -18.35
CA TYR A 201 7.25 8.94 -16.91
C TYR A 201 8.22 10.06 -16.54
N THR A 202 8.18 10.47 -15.27
CA THR A 202 9.12 11.40 -14.66
C THR A 202 9.45 10.95 -13.26
N VAL A 203 10.72 11.07 -12.86
CA VAL A 203 11.19 10.85 -11.48
C VAL A 203 11.97 12.08 -11.04
N LEU A 204 11.49 12.78 -10.02
CA LEU A 204 12.10 13.97 -9.45
C LEU A 204 12.75 13.65 -8.11
N VAL A 205 14.08 13.74 -8.05
CA VAL A 205 14.86 13.47 -6.83
C VAL A 205 15.29 14.78 -6.18
N MET A 206 14.73 15.07 -5.01
CA MET A 206 15.10 16.22 -4.19
C MET A 206 16.05 15.79 -3.06
N LYS A 207 17.35 15.90 -3.32
CA LYS A 207 18.40 15.62 -2.31
C LYS A 207 18.30 16.56 -1.11
N PRO A 208 18.81 16.15 0.08
CA PRO A 208 18.60 16.89 1.34
C PRO A 208 18.93 18.38 1.28
N HIS A 209 20.05 18.77 0.66
CA HIS A 209 20.42 20.19 0.55
C HIS A 209 19.32 21.01 -0.14
N VAL A 210 18.90 20.58 -1.34
CA VAL A 210 17.82 21.22 -2.09
C VAL A 210 16.49 21.12 -1.33
N TYR A 211 16.23 19.98 -0.69
CA TYR A 211 15.04 19.77 0.13
C TYR A 211 14.94 20.79 1.26
N ASN A 212 16.03 21.02 2.01
CA ASN A 212 16.06 21.94 3.13
C ASN A 212 15.81 23.38 2.67
N ILE A 213 16.39 23.80 1.53
CA ILE A 213 16.14 25.11 0.92
C ILE A 213 14.66 25.25 0.52
N ARG A 214 14.11 24.27 -0.21
CA ARG A 214 12.72 24.30 -0.68
C ARG A 214 11.72 24.26 0.46
N TYR A 215 11.98 23.45 1.48
CA TYR A 215 11.13 23.38 2.67
C TYR A 215 11.17 24.70 3.44
N GLY A 216 12.33 25.32 3.60
CA GLY A 216 12.46 26.65 4.21
C GLY A 216 11.66 27.72 3.46
N GLN A 217 11.69 27.72 2.12
CA GLN A 217 10.87 28.63 1.29
C GLN A 217 9.37 28.40 1.51
N VAL A 218 8.94 27.13 1.54
CA VAL A 218 7.55 26.76 1.81
C VAL A 218 7.11 27.25 3.20
N GLN A 219 7.95 27.09 4.22
CA GLN A 219 7.66 27.56 5.57
C GLN A 219 7.57 29.08 5.67
N GLN A 220 8.45 29.82 4.98
CA GLN A 220 8.39 31.29 4.91
C GLN A 220 7.09 31.81 4.30
N GLN A 221 6.45 31.00 3.43
CA GLN A 221 5.15 31.30 2.82
C GLN A 221 3.96 30.78 3.66
N GLY A 222 4.20 30.29 4.87
CA GLY A 222 3.16 29.73 5.75
C GLY A 222 2.72 28.31 5.40
N GLY A 223 3.42 27.65 4.47
CA GLY A 223 3.17 26.27 4.07
C GLY A 223 3.84 25.25 5.00
N ASN A 224 3.62 23.97 4.70
CA ASN A 224 4.17 22.84 5.45
C ASN A 224 4.62 21.70 4.51
N LEU A 225 4.96 20.53 5.08
CA LEU A 225 5.45 19.39 4.30
C LEU A 225 4.45 18.93 3.24
N ASN A 226 3.16 18.96 3.53
CA ASN A 226 2.14 18.60 2.54
C ASN A 226 2.08 19.61 1.39
N THR A 227 2.38 20.89 1.65
CA THR A 227 2.54 21.89 0.57
C THR A 227 3.73 21.54 -0.32
N LEU A 228 4.87 21.18 0.26
CA LEU A 228 6.06 20.76 -0.52
C LEU A 228 5.78 19.49 -1.35
N LEU A 229 5.06 18.52 -0.77
CA LEU A 229 4.64 17.31 -1.48
C LEU A 229 3.73 17.66 -2.66
N ALA A 230 2.68 18.45 -2.45
CA ALA A 230 1.78 18.87 -3.51
C ALA A 230 2.53 19.54 -4.68
N LEU A 231 3.46 20.46 -4.38
CA LEU A 231 4.33 21.07 -5.39
C LEU A 231 5.18 20.03 -6.16
N GLY A 232 5.68 19.01 -5.46
CA GLY A 232 6.40 17.89 -6.06
C GLY A 232 5.54 17.08 -7.03
N HIS A 233 4.30 16.72 -6.64
CA HIS A 233 3.36 16.00 -7.51
C HIS A 233 2.97 16.83 -8.73
N ILE A 234 2.65 18.12 -8.55
CA ILE A 234 2.35 19.05 -9.64
C ILE A 234 3.53 19.11 -10.62
N ALA A 235 4.77 19.20 -10.13
CA ALA A 235 5.96 19.25 -10.97
C ALA A 235 6.19 17.93 -11.73
N ALA A 236 6.02 16.78 -11.08
CA ALA A 236 6.17 15.46 -11.71
C ALA A 236 5.09 15.24 -12.79
N LEU A 237 3.83 15.53 -12.48
CA LEU A 237 2.71 15.48 -13.42
C LEU A 237 2.94 16.42 -14.61
N LYS A 238 3.42 17.65 -14.37
CA LYS A 238 3.72 18.61 -15.43
C LYS A 238 4.75 18.07 -16.41
N GLN A 239 5.88 17.54 -15.92
CA GLN A 239 6.94 17.02 -16.78
C GLN A 239 6.50 15.75 -17.52
N THR A 240 5.73 14.86 -16.88
CA THR A 240 5.17 13.68 -17.55
C THR A 240 4.16 14.09 -18.62
N TRP A 241 3.30 15.07 -18.35
CA TRP A 241 2.35 15.61 -19.31
C TRP A 241 3.03 16.31 -20.49
N GLN A 242 4.13 17.03 -20.27
CA GLN A 242 4.93 17.60 -21.36
C GLN A 242 5.49 16.54 -22.32
N LYS A 243 5.79 15.33 -21.81
CA LYS A 243 6.21 14.18 -22.63
C LYS A 243 5.04 13.49 -23.33
N TYR A 244 3.84 13.53 -22.74
CA TYR A 244 2.62 12.96 -23.32
C TYR A 244 1.39 13.87 -23.13
N PRO A 245 1.25 14.94 -23.95
CA PRO A 245 0.21 15.97 -23.74
C PRO A 245 -1.23 15.49 -24.01
N GLN A 246 -1.39 14.34 -24.66
CA GLN A 246 -2.69 13.76 -24.99
C GLN A 246 -3.41 13.19 -23.77
N CYS A 247 -2.69 12.91 -22.67
CA CYS A 247 -3.30 12.43 -21.44
C CYS A 247 -4.17 13.52 -20.81
N ARG A 248 -5.43 13.19 -20.52
CA ARG A 248 -6.43 14.10 -19.95
C ARG A 248 -6.86 13.70 -18.53
N GLN A 249 -6.21 12.72 -17.93
CA GLN A 249 -6.68 12.06 -16.72
C GLN A 249 -5.51 11.75 -15.79
N ALA A 250 -5.61 12.10 -14.51
CA ALA A 250 -4.57 11.82 -13.53
C ALA A 250 -5.15 11.43 -12.17
N LEU A 251 -4.54 10.45 -11.51
CA LEU A 251 -4.89 10.00 -10.17
C LEU A 251 -3.70 10.20 -9.23
N VAL A 252 -3.98 10.71 -8.03
CA VAL A 252 -2.99 10.97 -6.98
C VAL A 252 -3.51 10.47 -5.63
N ASP A 253 -2.62 9.93 -4.79
CA ASP A 253 -3.00 9.56 -3.41
C ASP A 253 -3.34 10.80 -2.58
N GLN A 254 -4.44 10.71 -1.83
CA GLN A 254 -4.95 11.82 -1.05
C GLN A 254 -4.22 11.91 0.31
N PHE A 255 -3.13 12.67 0.35
CA PHE A 255 -2.39 12.92 1.60
C PHE A 255 -2.85 14.20 2.34
N ALA A 256 -3.69 15.04 1.75
CA ALA A 256 -4.26 16.23 2.37
C ALA A 256 -5.69 16.49 1.87
N LYS A 257 -6.52 17.14 2.70
CA LYS A 257 -7.87 17.60 2.35
C LYS A 257 -7.84 18.97 1.67
N ASN A 258 -7.04 19.14 0.61
CA ASN A 258 -6.99 20.39 -0.14
C ASN A 258 -6.93 20.14 -1.66
N ASP A 259 -7.31 21.14 -2.44
CA ASP A 259 -7.40 21.07 -3.91
C ASP A 259 -6.13 21.60 -4.60
N SER A 260 -5.01 21.68 -3.88
CA SER A 260 -3.77 22.29 -4.39
C SER A 260 -3.23 21.59 -5.64
N ILE A 261 -3.34 20.26 -5.73
CA ILE A 261 -2.85 19.49 -6.88
C ILE A 261 -3.74 19.71 -8.12
N PRO A 262 -5.07 19.51 -8.07
CA PRO A 262 -5.95 19.85 -9.19
C PRO A 262 -5.80 21.30 -9.68
N GLU A 263 -5.68 22.28 -8.78
CA GLU A 263 -5.47 23.68 -9.14
C GLU A 263 -4.13 23.90 -9.84
N GLY A 264 -3.04 23.35 -9.29
CA GLY A 264 -1.71 23.44 -9.88
C GLY A 264 -1.61 22.77 -11.25
N VAL A 265 -2.35 21.66 -11.44
CA VAL A 265 -2.46 20.98 -12.74
C VAL A 265 -3.21 21.84 -13.76
N ARG A 266 -4.33 22.44 -13.38
CA ARG A 266 -5.16 23.27 -14.26
C ARG A 266 -4.36 24.42 -14.90
N ALA A 267 -3.33 24.92 -14.21
CA ALA A 267 -2.47 25.98 -14.71
C ALA A 267 -1.64 25.60 -15.95
N PHE A 268 -1.36 24.31 -16.18
CA PHE A 268 -0.61 23.85 -17.36
C PHE A 268 -1.37 22.86 -18.26
N ALA A 269 -2.38 22.18 -17.72
CA ALA A 269 -3.23 21.24 -18.45
C ALA A 269 -4.71 21.48 -18.04
N PRO A 270 -5.34 22.55 -18.54
CA PRO A 270 -6.67 22.98 -18.08
C PRO A 270 -7.78 21.96 -18.36
N GLU A 271 -7.60 21.11 -19.37
CA GLU A 271 -8.54 20.03 -19.74
C GLU A 271 -8.26 18.71 -19.01
N MET A 272 -7.20 18.63 -18.17
CA MET A 272 -6.89 17.42 -17.43
C MET A 272 -7.76 17.31 -16.17
N LYS A 273 -8.50 16.20 -16.07
CA LYS A 273 -9.25 15.83 -14.87
C LYS A 273 -8.32 15.11 -13.89
N VAL A 274 -8.22 15.66 -12.67
CA VAL A 274 -7.39 15.11 -11.60
C VAL A 274 -8.27 14.57 -10.49
N TRP A 275 -8.12 13.29 -10.16
CA TRP A 275 -8.74 12.67 -9.00
C TRP A 275 -7.73 12.56 -7.87
N GLN A 276 -8.19 12.85 -6.65
CA GLN A 276 -7.46 12.53 -5.42
C GLN A 276 -8.29 11.50 -4.66
N ARG A 277 -7.70 10.35 -4.33
CA ARG A 277 -8.40 9.28 -3.59
C ARG A 277 -7.52 8.76 -2.47
N PRO A 278 -8.09 8.44 -1.30
CA PRO A 278 -7.38 7.60 -0.33
C PRO A 278 -7.15 6.23 -0.96
N ARG A 279 -5.99 5.62 -0.66
CA ARG A 279 -5.58 4.32 -1.20
C ARG A 279 -5.44 4.32 -2.72
N ALA A 280 -4.95 5.42 -3.28
CA ALA A 280 -4.75 5.49 -4.74
C ALA A 280 -3.71 4.47 -5.24
N GLU A 281 -2.89 3.90 -4.37
CA GLU A 281 -1.97 2.80 -4.69
C GLU A 281 -2.65 1.52 -5.19
N GLU A 282 -3.98 1.40 -5.05
CA GLU A 282 -4.76 0.35 -5.71
C GLU A 282 -4.78 0.51 -7.24
N ASP A 283 -4.56 1.73 -7.75
CA ASP A 283 -4.40 1.99 -9.18
C ASP A 283 -2.99 1.66 -9.68
N ILE A 284 -2.92 0.98 -10.81
CA ILE A 284 -1.68 0.51 -11.39
C ILE A 284 -0.71 1.64 -11.78
N ALA A 285 -1.19 2.81 -12.25
CA ALA A 285 -0.31 3.92 -12.61
C ALA A 285 0.30 4.57 -11.35
N VAL A 286 -0.47 4.65 -10.26
CA VAL A 286 0.01 5.15 -8.97
C VAL A 286 0.98 4.16 -8.34
N ALA A 287 0.67 2.86 -8.37
CA ALA A 287 1.59 1.81 -7.91
C ALA A 287 2.90 1.80 -8.70
N ALA A 288 2.84 1.99 -10.03
CA ALA A 288 4.02 2.11 -10.87
C ALA A 288 4.87 3.34 -10.48
N ALA A 289 4.24 4.49 -10.25
CA ALA A 289 4.92 5.68 -9.75
C ALA A 289 5.58 5.42 -8.37
N SER A 290 4.92 4.68 -7.49
CA SER A 290 5.46 4.27 -6.18
C SER A 290 6.77 3.49 -6.33
N VAL A 291 6.79 2.49 -7.23
CA VAL A 291 7.97 1.68 -7.53
C VAL A 291 9.11 2.55 -8.06
N LEU A 292 8.84 3.45 -9.03
CA LEU A 292 9.87 4.34 -9.58
C LEU A 292 10.43 5.29 -8.51
N ALA A 293 9.58 5.91 -7.71
CA ALA A 293 9.99 6.81 -6.63
C ALA A 293 10.85 6.06 -5.60
N ARG A 294 10.45 4.84 -5.24
CA ARG A 294 11.20 4.01 -4.29
C ARG A 294 12.54 3.55 -4.84
N ALA A 295 12.61 3.12 -6.10
CA ALA A 295 13.85 2.70 -6.73
C ALA A 295 14.88 3.84 -6.73
N ALA A 296 14.46 5.05 -7.12
CA ALA A 296 15.34 6.23 -7.11
C ALA A 296 15.73 6.66 -5.67
N PHE A 297 14.83 6.53 -4.69
CA PHE A 297 15.17 6.75 -3.28
C PHE A 297 16.26 5.79 -2.79
N LEU A 298 16.11 4.49 -3.07
CA LEU A 298 17.07 3.45 -2.66
C LEU A 298 18.44 3.65 -3.32
N GLN A 299 18.47 3.97 -4.62
CA GLN A 299 19.72 4.26 -5.30
C GLN A 299 20.40 5.49 -4.68
N THR A 300 19.65 6.57 -4.46
CA THR A 300 20.20 7.82 -3.92
C THR A 300 20.74 7.64 -2.50
N ILE A 301 20.03 6.91 -1.63
CA ILE A 301 20.47 6.70 -0.24
C ILE A 301 21.73 5.81 -0.18
N GLN A 302 21.87 4.86 -1.11
CA GLN A 302 23.07 4.03 -1.22
C GLN A 302 24.28 4.88 -1.61
N ASP A 303 24.14 5.75 -2.60
CA ASP A 303 25.24 6.61 -3.07
C ASP A 303 25.64 7.64 -2.01
N MET A 304 24.65 8.22 -1.32
CA MET A 304 24.91 9.09 -0.17
C MET A 304 25.62 8.37 0.97
N GLY A 305 25.35 7.09 1.21
CA GLY A 305 26.05 6.29 2.23
C GLY A 305 27.55 6.16 1.96
N LYS A 306 27.91 6.00 0.68
CA LYS A 306 29.31 6.00 0.21
C LYS A 306 29.94 7.38 0.41
N GLU A 307 29.25 8.43 -0.03
CA GLU A 307 29.73 9.83 0.07
C GLU A 307 29.93 10.26 1.52
N ALA A 308 29.00 9.92 2.41
CA ALA A 308 29.07 10.18 3.84
C ALA A 308 30.22 9.41 4.54
N GLY A 309 30.67 8.30 3.96
CA GLY A 309 31.68 7.44 4.57
C GLY A 309 31.22 6.79 5.87
N ILE A 310 29.91 6.59 6.04
CA ILE A 310 29.28 5.91 7.19
C ILE A 310 28.66 4.56 6.79
N GLY A 311 28.83 4.14 5.54
CA GLY A 311 28.30 2.88 5.02
C GLY A 311 26.79 2.94 4.84
N LYS A 312 26.08 1.93 5.35
CA LYS A 312 24.62 1.81 5.17
C LYS A 312 23.88 2.86 6.00
N ILE A 313 23.19 3.77 5.32
CA ILE A 313 22.31 4.76 5.96
C ILE A 313 21.02 4.08 6.44
N PRO A 314 20.64 4.22 7.73
CA PRO A 314 19.36 3.73 8.24
C PRO A 314 18.19 4.49 7.60
N LYS A 315 17.15 3.75 7.19
CA LYS A 315 15.87 4.29 6.73
C LYS A 315 14.99 4.69 7.93
N GLY A 316 14.06 5.62 7.73
CA GLY A 316 13.14 6.14 8.74
C GLY A 316 13.72 7.25 9.63
N GLY A 317 12.96 7.61 10.67
CA GLY A 317 13.30 8.65 11.66
C GLY A 317 13.59 8.14 13.07
N GLY A 318 13.89 6.85 13.23
CA GLY A 318 14.14 6.23 14.55
C GLY A 318 15.53 6.51 15.12
N GLU A 319 15.82 5.92 16.29
CA GLU A 319 17.09 6.12 17.01
C GLU A 319 18.32 5.67 16.20
N ALA A 320 18.17 4.64 15.35
CA ALA A 320 19.23 4.23 14.44
C ALA A 320 19.67 5.36 13.49
N ALA A 321 18.72 6.14 12.97
CA ALA A 321 19.00 7.29 12.11
C ALA A 321 19.67 8.41 12.92
N THR A 322 19.18 8.73 14.13
CA THR A 322 19.82 9.71 15.02
C THR A 322 21.28 9.35 15.31
N ASN A 323 21.55 8.09 15.65
CA ASN A 323 22.92 7.62 15.92
C ASN A 323 23.82 7.67 14.69
N ALA A 324 23.29 7.38 13.50
CA ALA A 324 24.04 7.55 12.26
C ALA A 324 24.41 9.01 12.00
N ALA A 325 23.51 9.95 12.29
CA ALA A 325 23.79 11.39 12.16
C ALA A 325 24.83 11.87 13.17
N ARG A 326 24.77 11.43 14.44
CA ARG A 326 25.82 11.72 15.44
C ARG A 326 27.20 11.25 14.97
N ARG A 327 27.30 10.04 14.42
CA ARG A 327 28.56 9.52 13.84
C ARG A 327 29.03 10.36 12.65
N LEU A 328 28.11 10.80 11.80
CA LEU A 328 28.44 11.67 10.67
C LEU A 328 29.00 13.01 11.14
N VAL A 329 28.38 13.64 12.14
CA VAL A 329 28.86 14.89 12.75
C VAL A 329 30.23 14.71 13.40
N GLN A 330 30.43 13.65 14.17
CA GLN A 330 31.74 13.35 14.76
C GLN A 330 32.86 13.22 13.72
N LYS A 331 32.54 12.70 12.53
CA LYS A 331 33.51 12.46 11.45
C LYS A 331 33.77 13.67 10.56
N LYS A 332 32.74 14.49 10.29
CA LYS A 332 32.77 15.52 9.23
C LYS A 332 32.32 16.91 9.68
N GLY A 333 31.97 17.09 10.95
CA GLY A 333 31.41 18.33 11.48
C GLY A 333 29.91 18.47 11.22
N THR A 334 29.28 19.40 11.95
CA THR A 334 27.83 19.62 11.95
C THR A 334 27.32 20.16 10.61
N GLU A 335 28.12 21.00 9.95
CA GLU A 335 27.74 21.67 8.69
C GLU A 335 27.39 20.66 7.58
N VAL A 336 27.98 19.46 7.61
CA VAL A 336 27.71 18.46 6.58
C VAL A 336 26.27 17.95 6.59
N LEU A 337 25.55 18.07 7.72
CA LEU A 337 24.21 17.49 7.90
C LEU A 337 23.23 17.97 6.84
N GLU A 338 23.30 19.24 6.43
CA GLU A 338 22.37 19.80 5.45
C GLU A 338 22.38 19.05 4.11
N ASN A 339 23.48 18.37 3.79
CA ASN A 339 23.66 17.59 2.57
C ASN A 339 23.11 16.16 2.67
N PHE A 340 22.91 15.65 3.89
CA PHE A 340 22.55 14.25 4.14
C PHE A 340 21.18 14.05 4.79
N VAL A 341 20.68 15.03 5.55
CA VAL A 341 19.46 14.90 6.33
C VAL A 341 18.45 16.03 6.09
N LYS A 342 17.18 15.74 6.37
CA LYS A 342 16.08 16.72 6.42
C LYS A 342 16.11 17.44 7.76
N LEU A 343 16.60 18.68 7.79
CA LEU A 343 16.95 19.39 9.02
C LEU A 343 15.76 19.67 9.96
N HIS A 344 14.55 19.81 9.42
CA HIS A 344 13.34 20.08 10.22
C HIS A 344 12.85 18.88 11.06
N PHE A 345 13.43 17.69 10.90
CA PHE A 345 13.04 16.52 11.70
C PHE A 345 13.46 16.69 13.16
N ALA A 346 12.66 16.16 14.08
CA ALA A 346 12.98 16.16 15.52
C ALA A 346 14.30 15.45 15.86
N ASN A 347 14.79 14.57 14.97
CA ASN A 347 16.12 13.95 15.09
C ASN A 347 17.23 14.99 15.18
N THR A 348 17.15 16.10 14.43
CA THR A 348 18.19 17.14 14.39
C THR A 348 18.43 17.77 15.75
N GLN A 349 17.39 17.94 16.57
CA GLN A 349 17.49 18.49 17.93
C GLN A 349 18.20 17.55 18.92
N LYS A 350 18.38 16.28 18.54
CA LYS A 350 19.00 15.23 19.37
C LYS A 350 20.44 14.92 18.99
N ILE A 351 20.96 15.57 17.94
CA ILE A 351 22.34 15.40 17.46
C ILE A 351 23.26 16.24 18.33
#